data_AF-A0A3S4ZX33-F1
#
_entry.id   AF-A0A3S4ZX33-F1
#
_cell.length_a   1.000
_cell.length_b   1.000
_cell.length_c   1.000
_cell.angle_alpha   90.00
_cell.angle_beta   90.00
_cell.angle_gamma   90.00
#
_symmetry.space_group_name_H-M   'P 1'
#
loop_
_entity.id
_entity.type
_entity.pdbx_description
1 polymer ?
#
loop_
_entity_poly.entity_id
_entity_poly.type
_entity_poly.pdbx_seq_one_letter_code
_entity_poly.pdbx_strand_id
1 'polypeptide(L)'
;MRFKPPPSNSEIGWRVEFRPTELQLTDFENAAFVCFVVLLTRTILSLKLNLMIPISRVDENMHTAQLRNAAKTEKFFFRRGELLTTGIVILTSNSRSTYLMHI
;
A
#
# COMPACT_ATOMS: atom_id res chain seq x y z
N MET A 1 6.21 3.29 -6.91
CA MET A 1 6.05 4.58 -6.18
C MET A 1 7.18 5.51 -6.59
N ARG A 2 6.97 6.83 -6.60
CA ARG A 2 8.05 7.80 -6.81
C ARG A 2 7.96 8.95 -5.81
N PHE A 3 9.04 9.18 -5.06
CA PHE A 3 9.18 10.37 -4.23
C PHE A 3 9.57 11.56 -5.10
N LYS A 4 8.87 12.68 -4.91
CA LYS A 4 9.07 13.92 -5.64
C LYS A 4 9.48 15.00 -4.62
N PRO A 5 10.72 15.51 -4.69
CA PRO A 5 11.13 16.61 -3.82
C PRO A 5 10.35 17.89 -4.13
N PRO A 6 10.26 18.83 -3.17
CA PRO A 6 9.71 20.15 -3.42
C PRO A 6 10.57 20.87 -4.49
N PRO A 7 9.97 21.54 -5.48
CA PRO A 7 10.70 22.38 -6.41
C PRO A 7 11.33 23.56 -5.67
N SER A 8 12.48 24.04 -6.15
CA SER A 8 13.05 25.31 -5.66
C SER A 8 12.04 26.45 -5.86
N ASN A 9 11.96 27.36 -4.89
CA ASN A 9 11.09 28.55 -4.93
C ASN A 9 9.59 28.24 -5.09
N SER A 10 9.11 27.13 -4.55
CA SER A 10 7.68 26.76 -4.54
C SER A 10 7.21 26.44 -3.12
N GLU A 11 5.96 26.80 -2.81
CA GLU A 11 5.30 26.43 -1.55
C GLU A 11 4.89 24.94 -1.48
N ILE A 12 4.99 24.21 -2.60
CA ILE A 12 4.55 22.82 -2.68
C ILE A 12 5.55 21.90 -1.97
N GLY A 13 5.07 21.19 -0.93
CA GLY A 13 5.86 20.21 -0.17
C GLY A 13 6.21 18.91 -0.91
N TRP A 14 6.75 17.94 -0.16
CA TRP A 14 7.08 16.60 -0.66
C TRP A 14 5.84 15.88 -1.20
N ARG A 15 6.00 15.18 -2.33
CA ARG A 15 4.91 14.45 -2.97
C ARG A 15 5.31 13.00 -3.23
N VAL A 16 4.31 12.14 -3.27
CA VAL A 16 4.46 10.74 -3.62
C VAL A 16 3.54 10.43 -4.79
N GLU A 17 4.08 9.79 -5.81
CA GLU A 17 3.36 9.37 -7.01
C GLU A 17 3.04 7.87 -6.92
N PHE A 18 1.75 7.54 -6.97
CA PHE A 18 1.26 6.17 -7.11
C PHE A 18 1.23 5.80 -8.60
N ARG A 19 1.92 4.71 -8.96
CA ARG A 19 2.16 4.25 -10.34
C ARG A 19 1.68 2.84 -10.69
N PRO A 20 1.34 1.94 -9.73
CA PRO A 20 0.92 0.58 -10.08
C PRO A 20 -0.41 0.41 -10.83
N THR A 21 -1.31 1.41 -10.86
CA THR A 21 -2.63 1.25 -11.49
C THR A 21 -2.54 1.16 -13.01
N GLU A 22 -3.24 0.18 -13.61
CA GLU A 22 -3.45 0.10 -15.06
C GLU A 22 -4.62 0.99 -15.51
N LEU A 23 -4.56 1.48 -16.75
CA LEU A 23 -5.63 2.26 -17.36
C LEU A 23 -6.83 1.36 -17.67
N GLN A 24 -8.02 1.81 -17.26
CA GLN A 24 -9.29 1.11 -17.53
C GLN A 24 -9.98 1.68 -18.78
N LEU A 25 -10.95 0.92 -19.31
CA LEU A 25 -11.63 1.25 -20.56
C LEU A 25 -12.49 2.51 -20.44
N THR A 26 -13.05 2.77 -19.25
CA THR A 26 -13.97 3.89 -19.03
C THR A 26 -13.39 4.94 -18.08
N ASP A 27 -13.76 6.20 -18.30
CA ASP A 27 -13.40 7.30 -17.40
C ASP A 27 -13.96 7.10 -15.99
N PHE A 28 -15.12 6.44 -15.88
CA PHE A 28 -15.73 6.12 -14.60
C PHE A 28 -14.87 5.15 -13.78
N GLU A 29 -14.40 4.06 -14.39
CA GLU A 29 -13.51 3.09 -13.72
C GLU A 29 -12.18 3.75 -13.32
N ASN A 30 -11.60 4.56 -14.21
CA ASN A 30 -10.39 5.32 -13.92
C ASN A 30 -10.60 6.29 -12.75
N ALA A 31 -11.71 7.02 -12.73
CA ALA A 31 -12.07 7.92 -11.63
C ALA A 31 -12.29 7.17 -10.31
N ALA A 32 -12.90 5.97 -10.36
CA ALA A 32 -13.10 5.13 -9.19
C ALA A 32 -11.75 4.72 -8.55
N PHE A 33 -10.77 4.30 -9.36
CA PHE A 33 -9.42 3.98 -8.86
C PHE A 33 -8.72 5.20 -8.26
N VAL A 34 -8.82 6.37 -8.88
CA VAL A 34 -8.23 7.62 -8.33
C VAL A 34 -8.88 7.98 -6.99
N CYS A 35 -10.21 7.97 -6.91
CA CYS A 35 -10.95 8.22 -5.68
C CYS A 35 -10.56 7.22 -4.57
N PHE A 36 -10.45 5.94 -4.92
CA PHE A 36 -10.00 4.90 -3.98
C PHE A 36 -8.60 5.19 -3.43
N VAL A 37 -7.62 5.53 -4.28
CA VAL A 37 -6.24 5.84 -3.82
C VAL A 37 -6.22 7.09 -2.93
N VAL A 38 -7.04 8.10 -3.22
CA VAL A 38 -7.19 9.29 -2.35
C VAL A 38 -7.77 8.93 -0.99
N LEU A 39 -8.82 8.09 -0.94
CA LEU A 39 -9.40 7.63 0.32
C LEU A 39 -8.43 6.74 1.10
N LEU A 40 -7.75 5.81 0.43
CA LEU A 40 -6.77 4.91 1.05
C LEU A 40 -5.64 5.70 1.72
N THR A 41 -5.05 6.66 1.01
CA THR A 41 -3.97 7.50 1.56
C THR A 41 -4.43 8.35 2.74
N ARG A 42 -5.64 8.92 2.68
CA ARG A 42 -6.24 9.65 3.81
C ARG A 42 -6.48 8.75 5.02
N THR A 43 -6.97 7.53 4.81
CA THR A 43 -7.19 6.54 5.87
C THR A 43 -5.89 6.13 6.53
N ILE A 44 -4.83 5.84 5.75
CA ILE A 44 -3.51 5.47 6.28
C ILE A 44 -2.96 6.57 7.21
N LEU A 45 -3.08 7.84 6.79
CA LEU A 45 -2.59 8.98 7.56
C LEU A 45 -3.47 9.27 8.80
N SER A 46 -4.79 9.27 8.63
CA SER A 46 -5.74 9.58 9.71
C SER A 46 -5.70 8.54 10.83
N LEU A 47 -5.66 7.26 10.47
CA LEU A 47 -5.64 6.15 11.42
C LEU A 47 -4.23 5.76 11.89
N LYS A 48 -3.18 6.40 11.34
CA LYS A 48 -1.77 6.06 11.62
C LYS A 48 -1.52 4.56 11.48
N LEU A 49 -1.90 3.99 10.34
CA LEU A 49 -1.79 2.54 10.10
C LEU A 49 -0.32 2.12 9.92
N ASN A 50 0.06 1.00 10.53
CA ASN A 50 1.33 0.35 10.24
C ASN A 50 1.13 -0.73 9.17
N LEU A 51 1.59 -0.46 7.95
CA LEU A 51 1.52 -1.39 6.82
C LEU A 51 2.90 -1.96 6.42
N MET A 52 3.91 -1.79 7.27
CA MET A 52 5.27 -2.22 6.96
C MET A 52 5.36 -3.75 6.91
N ILE A 53 5.87 -4.27 5.79
CA ILE A 53 6.26 -5.66 5.57
C ILE A 53 7.67 -5.69 4.95
N PRO A 54 8.41 -6.80 5.03
CA PRO A 54 9.72 -6.92 4.38
C PRO A 54 9.65 -6.65 2.87
N ILE A 55 10.63 -5.93 2.31
CA ILE A 55 10.63 -5.58 0.88
C ILE A 55 10.61 -6.83 -0.03
N SER A 56 11.27 -7.92 0.38
CA SER A 56 11.23 -9.18 -0.36
C SER A 56 9.82 -9.74 -0.53
N ARG A 57 8.92 -9.51 0.44
CA ARG A 57 7.50 -9.91 0.34
C ARG A 57 6.71 -9.00 -0.59
N VAL A 58 7.12 -7.73 -0.72
CA VAL A 58 6.56 -6.83 -1.74
C VAL A 58 6.99 -7.29 -3.13
N ASP A 59 8.25 -7.68 -3.30
CA ASP A 59 8.75 -8.19 -4.58
C ASP A 59 8.04 -9.49 -4.98
N GLU A 60 7.85 -10.43 -4.04
CA GLU A 60 7.04 -11.64 -4.25
C GLU A 60 5.60 -11.28 -4.68
N ASN A 61 4.96 -10.32 -4.00
CA ASN A 61 3.63 -9.84 -4.40
C ASN A 61 3.61 -9.27 -5.82
N MET A 62 4.66 -8.54 -6.23
CA MET A 62 4.75 -7.99 -7.59
C MET A 62 4.84 -9.10 -8.64
N HIS A 63 5.59 -10.17 -8.38
CA HIS A 63 5.62 -11.34 -9.27
C HIS A 63 4.27 -12.04 -9.33
N THR A 64 3.63 -12.29 -8.18
CA THR A 64 2.31 -12.92 -8.10
C THR A 64 1.23 -12.11 -8.81
N ALA A 65 1.26 -10.78 -8.71
CA ALA A 65 0.27 -9.88 -9.34
C ALA A 65 0.21 -10.00 -10.87
N GLN A 66 1.30 -10.46 -11.50
CA GLN A 66 1.39 -10.60 -12.96
C GLN A 66 0.81 -11.93 -13.46
N LEU A 67 0.46 -12.86 -12.57
CA LEU A 67 -0.12 -14.14 -12.97
C LEU A 67 -1.55 -13.95 -13.50
N ARG A 68 -1.94 -14.78 -14.47
CA ARG A 68 -3.30 -14.76 -15.02
C ARG A 68 -4.31 -15.04 -13.90
N ASN A 69 -5.33 -14.20 -13.81
CA ASN A 69 -6.39 -14.33 -12.80
C ASN A 69 -5.93 -14.13 -11.35
N ALA A 70 -4.76 -13.50 -11.14
CA ALA A 70 -4.16 -13.35 -9.80
C ALA A 70 -5.08 -12.71 -8.78
N ALA A 71 -5.85 -11.71 -9.20
CA ALA A 71 -6.82 -11.02 -8.33
C ALA A 71 -7.89 -11.95 -7.72
N LYS A 72 -8.17 -13.12 -8.32
CA LYS A 72 -9.19 -14.07 -7.82
C LYS A 72 -8.60 -15.31 -7.17
N THR A 73 -7.45 -15.78 -7.65
CA THR A 73 -6.91 -17.11 -7.28
C THR A 73 -5.69 -17.03 -6.39
N GLU A 74 -4.91 -15.96 -6.49
CA GLU A 74 -3.64 -15.88 -5.78
C GLU A 74 -3.78 -15.22 -4.42
N LYS A 75 -2.73 -15.39 -3.61
CA LYS A 75 -2.66 -14.80 -2.27
C LYS A 75 -1.47 -13.86 -2.19
N PHE A 76 -1.65 -12.78 -1.45
CA PHE A 76 -0.69 -11.71 -1.33
C PHE A 76 -0.25 -11.56 0.13
N PHE A 77 1.03 -11.31 0.33
CA PHE A 77 1.56 -10.96 1.63
C PHE A 77 1.01 -9.61 2.06
N PHE A 78 0.25 -9.61 3.15
CA PHE A 78 -0.31 -8.41 3.74
C PHE A 78 -0.08 -8.42 5.25
N ARG A 79 0.02 -7.21 5.82
CA ARG A 79 0.20 -7.04 7.27
C ARG A 79 -1.14 -7.23 7.98
N ARG A 80 -1.15 -8.02 9.06
CA ARG A 80 -2.31 -8.09 9.95
C ARG A 80 -2.49 -6.73 10.65
N GLY A 81 -3.71 -6.21 10.64
CA GLY A 81 -4.05 -4.88 11.11
C GLY A 81 -3.68 -4.66 12.58
N GLU A 82 -2.52 -4.02 12.80
CA GLU A 82 -2.10 -3.47 14.08
C GLU A 82 -2.05 -1.96 13.90
N LEU A 83 -2.78 -1.22 14.73
CA LEU A 83 -2.60 0.22 14.85
C LEU A 83 -1.15 0.50 15.26
N LEU A 84 -0.59 1.66 14.91
CA LEU A 84 0.64 2.13 15.54
C LEU A 84 0.34 2.36 17.03
N THR A 85 0.48 1.33 17.86
CA THR A 85 0.34 1.44 19.31
C THR A 85 1.46 2.34 19.80
N THR A 86 1.12 3.56 20.22
CA THR A 86 2.04 4.51 20.87
C THR A 86 2.37 4.11 22.32
N GLY A 87 2.43 2.81 22.60
CA GLY A 87 2.80 2.24 23.89
C GLY A 87 3.95 1.28 23.69
N ILE A 88 4.92 1.32 24.59
CA ILE A 88 6.04 0.36 24.64
C ILE A 88 5.44 -1.05 24.73
N VAL A 89 5.39 -1.76 23.59
CA VAL A 89 5.15 -3.20 23.59
C VAL A 89 6.51 -3.83 23.82
N ILE A 90 6.70 -4.39 25.01
CA ILE A 90 7.81 -5.29 25.30
C ILE A 90 7.78 -6.38 24.22
N LEU A 91 8.83 -6.43 23.41
CA LEU A 91 9.00 -7.42 22.35
C LEU A 91 9.10 -8.82 22.97
N THR A 92 7.96 -9.46 23.22
CA THR A 92 7.94 -10.92 23.31
C THR A 92 8.14 -11.44 21.90
N SER A 93 9.27 -12.12 21.71
CA SER A 93 9.69 -12.71 20.47
C SER A 93 8.58 -13.51 19.81
N ASN A 94 8.48 -13.39 18.47
CA ASN A 94 7.87 -14.35 17.53
C ASN A 94 6.47 -14.04 16.95
N SER A 95 6.17 -12.79 16.60
CA SER A 95 5.03 -12.50 15.70
C SER A 95 5.48 -12.46 14.24
N ARG A 96 5.24 -13.54 13.49
CA ARG A 96 5.27 -13.51 12.01
C ARG A 96 4.09 -12.64 11.53
N SER A 97 4.29 -11.32 11.49
CA SER A 97 3.25 -10.30 11.22
C SER A 97 2.79 -10.26 9.74
N THR A 98 3.34 -11.11 8.87
CA THR A 98 3.00 -11.17 7.44
C THR A 98 2.23 -12.44 7.13
N TYR A 99 1.03 -12.27 6.57
CA TYR A 99 0.13 -13.36 6.23
C TYR A 99 -0.28 -13.30 4.75
N LEU A 100 -0.68 -14.45 4.21
CA LEU A 100 -1.22 -14.56 2.86
C LEU A 100 -2.71 -14.23 2.88
N MET A 101 -3.11 -13.19 2.16
CA MET A 101 -4.49 -12.70 2.04
C MET A 101 -5.01 -12.90 0.61
N HIS A 102 -6.25 -13.34 0.47
CA HIS A 102 -6.98 -13.17 -0.79
C HIS A 102 -7.48 -11.73 -0.86
N ILE A 103 -7.13 -11.03 -1.93
CA ILE A 103 -7.71 -9.72 -2.29
C ILE A 103 -9.05 -9.90 -2.98
#